data_AF-A0A955GN43-F1
#
_entry.id   AF-A0A955GN43-F1
#
_cell.length_a   1.000
_cell.length_b   1.000
_cell.length_c   1.000
_cell.angle_alpha   90.00
_cell.angle_beta   90.00
_cell.angle_gamma   90.00
#
_symmetry.space_group_name_H-M   'P 1'
#
loop_
_entity.id
_entity.type
_entity.pdbx_description
1 polymer ?
#
loop_
_entity_poly.entity_id
_entity_poly.type
_entity_poly.pdbx_seq_one_letter_code
_entity_poly.pdbx_strand_id
1 'polypeptide(L)'
;MLSIEYFTDEATKMSVLSFFSFCVAMMLTPLFTHFAYKYKWWKTIRTHSTTGEELKVIARLRIKRTIPRMAGVISVLAVAFVTVIGNLSREQTWLPLAALLGGGIVGLLDDIVNIRGKGGKVAGIRAPLKFGMIIAVATAGALFFYFKLGYSTILVPFIGDVALGWLLMPLFVLVVVSTSNAVNISDGMDGLAGGLLMSAYLAFGMIASLQGNFGIAAFCFTVLGALLAYVWFNIPPARFVMGDVGSFSLGTALGVVAMLTDTLFLLPIICLVFVAEAGSSLIQIFSKKIRHRKVFLSAPVHHHLEATGWPKTKVTMRFWIVGQVCAVLGIILALTGGYIK
;
A
#
# COMPACT_ATOMS: atom_id res chain seq x y z
N MET A 1 19.83 17.60 20.94
CA MET A 1 18.41 17.47 21.33
C MET A 1 17.61 18.48 20.54
N LEU A 2 16.58 18.04 19.81
CA LEU A 2 15.59 18.94 19.23
C LEU A 2 14.88 19.69 20.36
N SER A 3 14.68 21.00 20.22
CA SER A 3 13.87 21.75 21.19
C SER A 3 12.41 21.28 21.10
N ILE A 4 11.71 21.30 22.24
CA ILE A 4 10.27 20.97 22.29
C ILE A 4 9.49 21.91 21.35
N GLU A 5 9.91 23.17 21.27
CA GLU A 5 9.35 24.17 20.38
C GLU A 5 9.46 23.75 18.91
N TYR A 6 10.67 23.37 18.45
CA TYR A 6 10.88 22.93 17.07
C TYR A 6 10.07 21.67 16.73
N PHE A 7 10.00 20.69 17.65
CA PHE A 7 9.18 19.51 17.44
C PHE A 7 7.69 19.86 17.33
N THR A 8 7.22 20.84 18.13
CA THR A 8 5.83 21.29 18.13
C THR A 8 5.48 22.01 16.82
N ASP A 9 6.39 22.82 16.28
CA ASP A 9 6.21 23.49 14.99
C ASP A 9 6.13 22.49 13.84
N GLU A 10 7.04 21.51 13.80
CA GLU A 10 7.02 20.46 12.79
C GLU A 10 5.76 19.58 12.93
N ALA A 11 5.35 19.21 14.15
CA ALA A 11 4.11 18.47 14.40
C ALA A 11 2.87 19.25 13.94
N THR A 12 2.86 20.56 14.15
CA THR A 12 1.79 21.45 13.66
C THR A 12 1.75 21.45 12.14
N LYS A 13 2.89 21.63 11.48
CA LYS A 13 2.99 21.59 10.01
C LYS A 13 2.53 20.24 9.44
N MET A 14 2.97 19.13 10.02
CA MET A 14 2.54 17.79 9.62
C MET A 14 1.02 17.61 9.74
N SER A 15 0.43 18.11 10.84
CA SER A 15 -1.01 18.05 11.09
C SER A 15 -1.80 18.88 10.07
N VAL A 16 -1.32 20.08 9.75
CA VAL A 16 -1.92 20.96 8.72
C VAL A 16 -1.89 20.29 7.35
N LEU A 17 -0.76 19.69 6.96
CA LEU A 17 -0.64 18.98 5.67
C LEU A 17 -1.56 17.75 5.62
N SER A 18 -1.68 17.01 6.72
CA SER A 18 -2.63 15.89 6.83
C SER A 18 -4.07 16.34 6.63
N PHE A 19 -4.49 17.37 7.37
CA PHE A 19 -5.83 17.93 7.27
C PHE A 19 -6.11 18.50 5.88
N PHE A 20 -5.14 19.21 5.28
CA PHE A 20 -5.28 19.74 3.94
C PHE A 20 -5.42 18.63 2.89
N SER A 21 -4.62 17.56 3.00
CA SER A 21 -4.74 16.37 2.14
C SER A 21 -6.11 15.69 2.25
N PHE A 22 -6.64 15.57 3.46
CA PHE A 22 -8.01 15.11 3.68
C PHE A 22 -9.03 15.99 2.97
N CYS A 23 -8.94 17.31 3.11
CA CYS A 23 -9.85 18.26 2.46
C CYS A 23 -9.78 18.17 0.92
N VAL A 24 -8.57 18.14 0.35
CA VAL A 24 -8.37 17.98 -1.09
C VAL A 24 -8.97 16.66 -1.58
N ALA A 25 -8.71 15.55 -0.88
CA ALA A 25 -9.29 14.25 -1.24
C ALA A 25 -10.82 14.23 -1.15
N MET A 26 -11.40 14.84 -0.12
CA MET A 26 -12.85 15.00 0.02
C MET A 26 -13.46 15.83 -1.12
N MET A 27 -12.81 16.92 -1.53
CA MET A 27 -13.25 17.75 -2.65
C MET A 27 -13.17 17.02 -4.01
N LEU A 28 -12.13 16.22 -4.23
CA LEU A 28 -11.96 15.43 -5.45
C LEU A 28 -12.95 14.27 -5.56
N THR A 29 -13.50 13.78 -4.44
CA THR A 29 -14.34 12.58 -4.41
C THR A 29 -15.67 12.74 -5.17
N PRO A 30 -16.47 13.80 -5.00
CA PRO A 30 -17.68 14.02 -5.80
C PRO A 30 -17.41 14.09 -7.30
N LEU A 31 -16.32 14.76 -7.70
CA LEU A 31 -15.91 14.86 -9.09
C LEU A 31 -15.58 13.49 -9.68
N PHE A 32 -14.73 12.73 -8.97
CA PHE A 32 -14.38 11.37 -9.37
C PHE A 32 -15.61 10.47 -9.47
N THR A 33 -16.45 10.44 -8.44
CA THR A 33 -17.62 9.57 -8.41
C THR A 33 -18.62 9.91 -9.51
N HIS A 34 -18.87 11.19 -9.80
CA HIS A 34 -19.73 11.59 -10.93
C HIS A 34 -19.29 10.94 -12.25
N PHE A 35 -18.00 11.08 -12.61
CA PHE A 35 -17.47 10.50 -13.84
C PHE A 35 -17.43 8.98 -13.80
N ALA A 36 -17.04 8.40 -12.66
CA ALA A 36 -16.89 6.96 -12.53
C ALA A 36 -18.22 6.21 -12.67
N TYR A 37 -19.31 6.78 -12.14
CA TYR A 37 -20.66 6.25 -12.34
C TYR A 37 -21.20 6.56 -13.75
N LYS A 38 -21.00 7.77 -14.27
CA LYS A 38 -21.45 8.17 -15.62
C LYS A 38 -20.86 7.29 -16.71
N TYR A 39 -19.57 7.00 -16.63
CA TYR A 39 -18.82 6.19 -17.61
C TYR A 39 -18.66 4.72 -17.21
N LYS A 40 -19.34 4.29 -16.13
CA LYS A 40 -19.43 2.89 -15.73
C LYS A 40 -18.07 2.21 -15.52
N TRP A 41 -17.20 2.81 -14.71
CA TRP A 41 -15.85 2.30 -14.40
C TRP A 41 -15.85 1.08 -13.45
N TRP A 42 -16.63 0.05 -13.77
CA TRP A 42 -16.65 -1.22 -13.03
C TRP A 42 -16.22 -2.38 -13.92
N LYS A 43 -15.67 -3.42 -13.29
CA LYS A 43 -15.13 -4.59 -13.97
C LYS A 43 -16.22 -5.63 -14.25
N THR A 44 -16.17 -6.25 -15.43
CA THR A 44 -16.95 -7.47 -15.73
C THR A 44 -16.31 -8.67 -15.03
N ILE A 45 -17.09 -9.43 -14.27
CA ILE A 45 -16.60 -10.51 -13.38
C ILE A 45 -15.95 -11.62 -14.21
N ARG A 46 -14.79 -12.12 -13.75
CA ARG A 46 -14.14 -13.31 -14.35
C ARG A 46 -14.80 -14.60 -13.86
N THR A 47 -15.00 -15.54 -14.77
CA THR A 47 -15.49 -16.91 -14.46
C THR A 47 -14.36 -17.92 -14.21
N HIS A 48 -13.13 -17.63 -14.67
CA HIS A 48 -11.98 -18.53 -14.59
C HIS A 48 -10.79 -17.92 -13.82
N SER A 49 -10.04 -18.78 -13.13
CA SER A 49 -8.80 -18.46 -12.39
C SER A 49 -7.61 -18.24 -13.34
N THR A 50 -6.48 -17.76 -12.79
CA THR A 50 -5.21 -17.63 -13.51
C THR A 50 -4.68 -18.94 -14.09
N THR A 51 -5.12 -20.09 -13.56
CA THR A 51 -4.77 -21.44 -14.04
C THR A 51 -5.87 -22.06 -14.92
N GLY A 52 -6.91 -21.30 -15.30
CA GLY A 52 -7.99 -21.75 -16.20
C GLY A 52 -9.15 -22.48 -15.51
N GLU A 53 -9.01 -22.89 -14.24
CA GLU A 53 -10.10 -23.52 -13.48
C GLU A 53 -11.25 -22.53 -13.24
N GLU A 54 -12.50 -22.99 -13.31
CA GLU A 54 -13.67 -22.19 -12.92
C GLU A 54 -13.61 -21.82 -11.43
N LEU A 55 -13.89 -20.54 -11.13
CA LEU A 55 -13.94 -20.01 -9.78
C LEU A 55 -15.28 -20.36 -9.11
N LYS A 56 -15.53 -21.66 -8.86
CA LYS A 56 -16.80 -22.20 -8.32
C LYS A 56 -17.23 -21.56 -6.99
N VAL A 57 -16.28 -21.15 -6.14
CA VAL A 57 -16.57 -20.48 -4.86
C VAL A 57 -17.01 -19.03 -5.08
N ILE A 58 -16.34 -18.27 -5.95
CA ILE A 58 -16.70 -16.88 -6.27
C ILE A 58 -18.05 -16.83 -7.02
N ALA A 59 -18.31 -17.81 -7.87
CA ALA A 59 -19.60 -17.95 -8.56
C ALA A 59 -20.78 -18.17 -7.60
N ARG A 60 -20.58 -18.95 -6.51
CA ARG A 60 -21.61 -19.14 -5.47
C ARG A 60 -21.90 -17.89 -4.65
N LEU A 61 -20.93 -16.99 -4.50
CA LEU A 61 -21.06 -15.75 -3.72
C LEU A 61 -21.93 -14.67 -4.41
N ARG A 62 -22.48 -14.91 -5.62
CA ARG A 62 -23.43 -14.01 -6.35
C ARG A 62 -23.05 -12.51 -6.32
N ILE A 63 -21.77 -12.17 -6.40
CA ILE A 63 -21.29 -10.79 -6.27
C ILE A 63 -21.52 -10.00 -7.56
N LYS A 64 -22.75 -9.56 -7.85
CA LYS A 64 -23.00 -8.48 -8.83
C LYS A 64 -22.75 -7.14 -8.13
N ARG A 65 -21.50 -6.69 -8.10
CA ARG A 65 -21.13 -5.36 -7.60
C ARG A 65 -20.76 -4.43 -8.75
N THR A 66 -21.67 -3.53 -9.08
CA THR A 66 -21.40 -2.37 -9.95
C THR A 66 -20.80 -1.25 -9.11
N ILE A 67 -19.59 -1.48 -8.60
CA ILE A 67 -18.86 -0.52 -7.78
C ILE A 67 -17.72 0.06 -8.63
N PRO A 68 -17.63 1.38 -8.79
CA PRO A 68 -16.53 2.02 -9.49
C PRO A 68 -15.16 1.66 -8.90
N ARG A 69 -14.19 1.44 -9.79
CA ARG A 69 -12.78 1.20 -9.46
C ARG A 69 -11.95 2.45 -9.69
N MET A 70 -10.65 2.38 -9.36
CA MET A 70 -9.64 3.44 -9.56
C MET A 70 -9.76 4.62 -8.60
N ALA A 71 -10.49 4.49 -7.49
CA ALA A 71 -10.61 5.59 -6.54
C ALA A 71 -9.27 5.97 -5.89
N GLY A 72 -8.26 5.09 -5.98
CA GLY A 72 -6.88 5.41 -5.60
C GLY A 72 -6.30 6.63 -6.32
N VAL A 73 -6.81 7.00 -7.51
CA VAL A 73 -6.44 8.25 -8.19
C VAL A 73 -6.66 9.47 -7.29
N ILE A 74 -7.73 9.47 -6.48
CA ILE A 74 -8.03 10.56 -5.54
C ILE A 74 -6.87 10.70 -4.54
N SER A 75 -6.47 9.60 -3.91
CA SER A 75 -5.38 9.61 -2.92
C SER A 75 -4.05 10.01 -3.55
N VAL A 76 -3.73 9.49 -4.75
CA VAL A 76 -2.49 9.83 -5.46
C VAL A 76 -2.43 11.32 -5.79
N LEU A 77 -3.51 11.90 -6.34
CA LEU A 77 -3.55 13.31 -6.71
C LEU A 77 -3.52 14.23 -5.49
N ALA A 78 -4.26 13.90 -4.43
CA ALA A 78 -4.27 14.68 -3.20
C ALA A 78 -2.87 14.69 -2.55
N VAL A 79 -2.25 13.52 -2.38
CA VAL A 79 -0.92 13.41 -1.78
C VAL A 79 0.13 14.09 -2.64
N ALA A 80 0.09 13.92 -3.96
CA ALA A 80 1.04 14.56 -4.86
C ALA A 80 0.92 16.08 -4.81
N PHE A 81 -0.29 16.61 -4.88
CA PHE A 81 -0.54 18.05 -4.80
C PHE A 81 -0.05 18.66 -3.49
N VAL A 82 -0.42 18.08 -2.35
CA VAL A 82 -0.03 18.59 -1.03
C VAL A 82 1.48 18.46 -0.79
N THR A 83 2.09 17.34 -1.21
CA THR A 83 3.53 17.13 -1.05
C THR A 83 4.34 18.12 -1.89
N VAL A 84 3.94 18.36 -3.15
CA VAL A 84 4.65 19.28 -4.05
C VAL A 84 4.64 20.71 -3.51
N ILE A 85 3.52 21.15 -2.91
CA ILE A 85 3.37 22.53 -2.44
C ILE A 85 3.96 22.74 -1.04
N GLY A 86 3.79 21.77 -0.14
CA GLY A 86 4.05 21.98 1.29
C GLY A 86 5.20 21.17 1.89
N ASN A 87 5.75 20.18 1.17
CA ASN A 87 6.67 19.20 1.75
C ASN A 87 7.70 18.65 0.75
N LEU A 88 8.02 19.38 -0.31
CA LEU A 88 8.92 18.89 -1.35
C LEU A 88 10.39 19.04 -0.91
N SER A 89 11.05 17.92 -0.66
CA SER A 89 12.44 17.83 -0.21
C SER A 89 13.16 16.74 -0.99
N ARG A 90 14.34 17.08 -1.53
CA ARG A 90 15.15 16.16 -2.33
C ARG A 90 15.58 14.94 -1.55
N GLU A 91 15.97 15.13 -0.29
CA GLU A 91 16.52 14.07 0.56
C GLU A 91 15.42 13.17 1.14
N GLN A 92 14.22 13.73 1.36
CA GLN A 92 13.19 13.05 2.14
C GLN A 92 11.96 12.62 1.32
N THR A 93 11.44 13.47 0.43
CA THR A 93 10.10 13.27 -0.13
C THR A 93 10.05 13.06 -1.64
N TRP A 94 11.11 13.40 -2.38
CA TRP A 94 11.18 13.12 -3.82
C TRP A 94 11.03 11.63 -4.12
N LEU A 95 11.76 10.79 -3.38
CA LEU A 95 11.78 9.35 -3.61
C LEU A 95 10.42 8.68 -3.31
N PRO A 96 9.78 8.88 -2.13
CA PRO A 96 8.47 8.27 -1.87
C PRO A 96 7.36 8.87 -2.75
N LEU A 97 7.45 10.16 -3.12
CA LEU A 97 6.52 10.77 -4.09
C LEU A 97 6.67 10.16 -5.48
N ALA A 98 7.90 9.98 -5.97
CA ALA A 98 8.17 9.34 -7.26
C ALA A 98 7.69 7.88 -7.27
N ALA A 99 7.88 7.14 -6.16
CA ALA A 99 7.38 5.78 -6.02
C ALA A 99 5.85 5.73 -6.01
N LEU A 100 5.18 6.67 -5.32
CA LEU A 100 3.72 6.83 -5.31
C LEU A 100 3.20 7.06 -6.74
N LEU A 101 3.75 8.04 -7.45
CA LEU A 101 3.34 8.37 -8.81
C LEU A 101 3.64 7.23 -9.79
N GLY A 102 4.83 6.64 -9.72
CA GLY A 102 5.22 5.51 -10.57
C GLY A 102 4.32 4.30 -10.38
N GLY A 103 4.08 3.88 -9.13
CA GLY A 103 3.15 2.80 -8.81
C GLY A 103 1.72 3.12 -9.23
N GLY A 104 1.30 4.38 -9.06
CA GLY A 104 -0.01 4.88 -9.46
C GLY A 104 -0.23 4.84 -10.97
N ILE A 105 0.77 5.22 -11.77
CA ILE A 105 0.72 5.13 -13.24
C ILE A 105 0.60 3.66 -13.68
N VAL A 106 1.40 2.77 -13.11
CA VAL A 106 1.32 1.33 -13.43
C VAL A 106 -0.07 0.77 -13.12
N GLY A 107 -0.61 1.09 -11.95
CA GLY A 107 -1.95 0.67 -11.57
C GLY A 107 -3.05 1.30 -12.43
N LEU A 108 -2.88 2.56 -12.84
CA LEU A 108 -3.81 3.28 -13.72
C LEU A 108 -3.89 2.61 -15.10
N LEU A 109 -2.74 2.25 -15.67
CA LEU A 109 -2.69 1.52 -16.92
C LEU A 109 -3.40 0.16 -16.80
N ASP A 110 -3.19 -0.58 -15.72
CA ASP A 110 -3.86 -1.88 -15.52
C ASP A 110 -5.37 -1.74 -15.36
N ASP A 111 -5.83 -0.79 -14.54
CA ASP A 111 -7.25 -0.56 -14.33
C ASP A 111 -7.97 -0.09 -15.60
N ILE A 112 -7.37 0.83 -16.38
CA ILE A 112 -7.93 1.27 -17.67
C ILE A 112 -8.08 0.09 -18.64
N VAL A 113 -7.06 -0.76 -18.74
CA VAL A 113 -7.10 -1.97 -19.60
C VAL A 113 -8.17 -2.95 -19.08
N ASN A 114 -8.32 -3.11 -17.76
CA ASN A 114 -9.36 -3.96 -17.18
C ASN A 114 -10.79 -3.45 -17.45
N ILE A 115 -11.01 -2.13 -17.43
CA ILE A 115 -12.33 -1.52 -17.66
C ILE A 115 -12.70 -1.53 -19.15
N ARG A 116 -11.74 -1.20 -20.03
CA ARG A 116 -11.96 -1.18 -21.49
C ARG A 116 -11.94 -2.58 -22.12
N GLY A 117 -11.36 -3.57 -21.44
CA GLY A 117 -11.26 -4.94 -21.91
C GLY A 117 -12.61 -5.63 -22.03
N LYS A 118 -12.95 -6.07 -23.25
CA LYS A 118 -14.13 -6.91 -23.51
C LYS A 118 -13.89 -8.33 -23.01
N GLY A 119 -14.14 -8.61 -21.73
CA GLY A 119 -14.52 -9.92 -21.15
C GLY A 119 -13.80 -11.23 -21.57
N GLY A 120 -12.70 -11.18 -22.31
CA GLY A 120 -11.97 -12.34 -22.83
C GLY A 120 -10.96 -12.90 -21.82
N LYS A 121 -10.34 -14.03 -22.17
CA LYS A 121 -9.42 -14.83 -21.33
C LYS A 121 -8.28 -14.04 -20.66
N VAL A 122 -7.94 -12.83 -21.13
CA VAL A 122 -6.94 -11.95 -20.52
C VAL A 122 -7.56 -10.58 -20.25
N ALA A 123 -8.16 -10.39 -19.07
CA ALA A 123 -8.56 -9.07 -18.58
C ALA A 123 -7.38 -8.44 -17.82
N GLY A 124 -7.04 -7.17 -18.10
CA GLY A 124 -5.89 -6.49 -17.49
C GLY A 124 -4.57 -6.76 -18.21
N ILE A 125 -3.52 -6.05 -17.81
CA ILE A 125 -2.16 -6.20 -18.33
C ILE A 125 -1.63 -7.58 -17.96
N ARG A 126 -0.86 -8.20 -18.87
CA ARG A 126 -0.21 -9.49 -18.62
C ARG A 126 0.66 -9.38 -17.35
N ALA A 127 0.51 -10.33 -16.43
CA ALA A 127 1.19 -10.30 -15.14
C ALA A 127 2.73 -10.07 -15.22
N PRO A 128 3.48 -10.69 -16.17
CA PRO A 128 4.91 -10.41 -16.31
C PRO A 128 5.23 -8.96 -16.69
N LEU A 129 4.41 -8.35 -17.56
CA LEU A 129 4.60 -6.95 -17.97
C LEU A 129 4.28 -6.02 -16.80
N LYS A 130 3.20 -6.28 -16.07
CA LYS A 130 2.85 -5.52 -14.86
C LYS A 130 3.97 -5.56 -13.82
N PHE A 131 4.48 -6.76 -13.56
CA PHE A 131 5.59 -6.98 -12.64
C PHE A 131 6.88 -6.28 -13.11
N GLY A 132 7.19 -6.34 -14.41
CA GLY A 132 8.33 -5.64 -15.02
C GLY A 132 8.25 -4.12 -14.87
N MET A 133 7.06 -3.52 -15.00
CA MET A 133 6.89 -2.08 -14.78
C MET A 133 7.12 -1.67 -13.32
N ILE A 134 6.61 -2.45 -12.34
CA ILE A 134 6.87 -2.18 -10.92
C ILE A 134 8.36 -2.36 -10.59
N ILE A 135 9.03 -3.37 -11.16
CA ILE A 135 10.48 -3.52 -11.04
C ILE A 135 11.20 -2.31 -11.62
N ALA A 136 10.79 -1.78 -12.77
CA ALA A 136 11.43 -0.60 -13.35
C ALA A 136 11.29 0.63 -12.43
N VAL A 137 10.11 0.87 -11.86
CA VAL A 137 9.89 1.92 -10.86
C VAL A 137 10.79 1.72 -9.64
N ALA A 138 10.82 0.50 -9.10
CA ALA A 138 11.63 0.17 -7.94
C ALA A 138 13.14 0.28 -8.20
N THR A 139 13.61 -0.12 -9.38
CA THR A 139 15.02 -0.02 -9.79
C THR A 139 15.46 1.43 -9.97
N ALA A 140 14.62 2.26 -10.59
CA ALA A 140 14.88 3.70 -10.67
C ALA A 140 14.97 4.33 -9.28
N GLY A 141 14.09 3.92 -8.36
CA GLY A 141 14.14 4.31 -6.96
C GLY A 141 15.41 3.85 -6.25
N ALA A 142 15.83 2.59 -6.45
CA ALA A 142 17.04 2.02 -5.87
C ALA A 142 18.31 2.75 -6.34
N LEU A 143 18.38 3.11 -7.62
CA LEU A 143 19.47 3.89 -8.19
C LEU A 143 19.57 5.27 -7.54
N PHE A 144 18.43 5.95 -7.35
CA PHE A 144 18.40 7.23 -6.66
C PHE A 144 18.79 7.09 -5.18
N PHE A 145 18.24 6.10 -4.49
CA PHE A 145 18.52 5.80 -3.09
C PHE A 145 20.02 5.55 -2.84
N TYR A 146 20.66 4.75 -3.68
CA TYR A 146 22.08 4.42 -3.55
C TYR A 146 23.00 5.56 -4.02
N PHE A 147 22.85 6.03 -5.27
CA PHE A 147 23.80 6.96 -5.87
C PHE A 147 23.54 8.45 -5.56
N LYS A 148 22.28 8.83 -5.27
CA LYS A 148 21.93 10.25 -5.04
C LYS A 148 21.70 10.60 -3.58
N LEU A 149 21.23 9.65 -2.77
CA LEU A 149 21.08 9.83 -1.32
C LEU A 149 22.25 9.22 -0.53
N GLY A 150 23.07 8.36 -1.14
CA GLY A 150 24.29 7.83 -0.51
C GLY A 150 24.07 6.71 0.50
N TYR A 151 22.86 6.12 0.54
CA TYR A 151 22.58 4.99 1.41
C TYR A 151 23.39 3.77 0.96
N SER A 152 24.08 3.13 1.90
CA SER A 152 24.87 1.91 1.66
C SER A 152 24.83 0.90 2.83
N THR A 153 24.11 1.26 3.90
CA THR A 153 23.95 0.49 5.12
C THR A 153 22.48 0.15 5.37
N ILE A 154 22.24 -0.82 6.22
CA ILE A 154 20.93 -1.07 6.84
C ILE A 154 21.10 -1.14 8.36
N LEU A 155 20.11 -0.67 9.10
CA LEU A 155 20.07 -0.85 10.53
C LEU A 155 19.52 -2.24 10.88
N VAL A 156 20.35 -3.09 11.49
CA VAL A 156 19.92 -4.37 12.04
C VAL A 156 19.62 -4.17 13.53
N PRO A 157 18.38 -4.45 14.00
CA PRO A 157 18.01 -4.19 15.38
C PRO A 157 18.93 -4.96 16.35
N PHE A 158 19.31 -4.31 17.45
CA PHE A 158 20.27 -4.79 18.47
C PHE A 158 21.72 -4.99 18.02
N ILE A 159 22.02 -4.92 16.72
CA ILE A 159 23.38 -5.09 16.18
C ILE A 159 23.95 -3.72 15.76
N GLY A 160 23.15 -2.90 15.08
CA GLY A 160 23.58 -1.60 14.55
C GLY A 160 23.68 -1.59 13.03
N ASP A 161 24.41 -0.62 12.50
CA ASP A 161 24.51 -0.34 11.07
C ASP A 161 25.41 -1.37 10.37
N VAL A 162 24.84 -2.11 9.41
CA VAL A 162 25.54 -3.11 8.60
C VAL A 162 25.69 -2.62 7.17
N ALA A 163 26.93 -2.51 6.70
CA ALA A 163 27.24 -2.13 5.32
C ALA A 163 26.90 -3.25 4.35
N LEU A 164 25.96 -3.00 3.44
CA LEU A 164 25.62 -3.89 2.33
C LEU A 164 26.27 -3.46 1.01
N GLY A 165 26.67 -2.19 0.91
CA GLY A 165 27.16 -1.62 -0.34
C GLY A 165 26.12 -1.77 -1.45
N TRP A 166 26.55 -2.24 -2.63
CA TRP A 166 25.68 -2.35 -3.80
C TRP A 166 24.52 -3.35 -3.64
N LEU A 167 24.62 -4.32 -2.70
CA LEU A 167 23.55 -5.28 -2.41
C LEU A 167 22.29 -4.61 -1.84
N LEU A 168 22.39 -3.36 -1.38
CA LEU A 168 21.26 -2.57 -0.96
C LEU A 168 20.27 -2.29 -2.10
N MET A 169 20.76 -2.17 -3.35
CA MET A 169 19.90 -1.90 -4.50
C MET A 169 18.93 -3.05 -4.82
N PRO A 170 19.37 -4.32 -5.01
CA PRO A 170 18.43 -5.42 -5.22
C PRO A 170 17.52 -5.65 -4.01
N LEU A 171 18.00 -5.41 -2.79
CA LEU A 171 17.18 -5.46 -1.58
C LEU A 171 16.07 -4.39 -1.60
N PHE A 172 16.40 -3.14 -1.95
CA PHE A 172 15.42 -2.07 -2.12
C PHE A 172 14.35 -2.45 -3.14
N VAL A 173 14.77 -2.99 -4.30
CA VAL A 173 13.83 -3.46 -5.34
C VAL A 173 12.91 -4.54 -4.78
N LEU A 174 13.46 -5.53 -4.08
CA LEU A 174 12.69 -6.60 -3.47
C LEU A 174 11.65 -6.06 -2.47
N VAL A 175 12.04 -5.11 -1.61
CA VAL A 175 11.16 -4.50 -0.60
C VAL A 175 10.01 -3.73 -1.24
N VAL A 176 10.30 -2.86 -2.21
CA VAL A 176 9.28 -2.05 -2.89
C VAL A 176 8.32 -2.93 -3.70
N VAL A 177 8.85 -3.91 -4.44
CA VAL A 177 8.04 -4.84 -5.23
C VAL A 177 7.19 -5.74 -4.32
N SER A 178 7.75 -6.29 -3.25
CA SER A 178 6.99 -7.16 -2.33
C SER A 178 5.89 -6.39 -1.59
N THR A 179 6.19 -5.19 -1.09
CA THR A 179 5.20 -4.34 -0.37
C THR A 179 4.05 -3.94 -1.29
N SER A 180 4.35 -3.50 -2.51
CA SER A 180 3.32 -3.10 -3.47
C SER A 180 2.41 -4.25 -3.89
N ASN A 181 2.95 -5.44 -4.10
CA ASN A 181 2.14 -6.63 -4.37
C ASN A 181 1.33 -7.07 -3.14
N ALA A 182 1.89 -6.98 -1.93
CA ALA A 182 1.19 -7.37 -0.71
C ALA A 182 -0.03 -6.48 -0.44
N VAL A 183 0.11 -5.17 -0.65
CA VAL A 183 -1.01 -4.22 -0.57
C VAL A 183 -2.07 -4.50 -1.65
N ASN A 184 -1.65 -4.76 -2.90
CA ASN A 184 -2.57 -5.11 -3.99
C ASN A 184 -3.35 -6.41 -3.72
N ILE A 185 -2.70 -7.43 -3.19
CA ILE A 185 -3.34 -8.70 -2.82
C ILE A 185 -4.39 -8.50 -1.70
N SER A 186 -4.13 -7.56 -0.79
CA SER A 186 -5.00 -7.29 0.36
C SER A 186 -6.18 -6.35 0.03
N ASP A 187 -6.17 -5.66 -1.12
CA ASP A 187 -7.28 -4.85 -1.64
C ASP A 187 -8.41 -5.73 -2.26
N GLY A 188 -8.76 -6.82 -1.57
CA GLY A 188 -9.80 -7.77 -1.98
C GLY A 188 -11.14 -7.56 -1.25
N MET A 189 -11.16 -6.73 -0.21
CA MET A 189 -12.31 -6.52 0.67
C MET A 189 -12.48 -5.05 1.04
N ASP A 190 -13.72 -4.59 1.11
CA ASP A 190 -14.11 -3.24 1.53
C ASP A 190 -13.45 -2.84 2.85
N GLY A 191 -12.81 -1.67 2.85
CA GLY A 191 -12.11 -1.08 3.97
C GLY A 191 -10.77 -1.74 4.32
N LEU A 192 -10.48 -2.96 3.85
CA LEU A 192 -9.38 -3.75 4.39
C LEU A 192 -8.01 -3.10 4.13
N ALA A 193 -7.63 -2.93 2.86
CA ALA A 193 -6.35 -2.33 2.51
C ALA A 193 -6.23 -0.88 3.03
N GLY A 194 -7.30 -0.08 2.89
CA GLY A 194 -7.31 1.32 3.32
C GLY A 194 -6.99 1.50 4.81
N GLY A 195 -7.68 0.78 5.71
CA GLY A 195 -7.43 0.92 7.15
C GLY A 195 -6.12 0.31 7.63
N LEU A 196 -5.66 -0.77 6.98
CA LEU A 196 -4.32 -1.32 7.25
C LEU A 196 -3.22 -0.33 6.83
N LEU A 197 -3.36 0.31 5.66
CA LEU A 197 -2.45 1.34 5.18
C LEU A 197 -2.45 2.56 6.12
N MET A 198 -3.62 3.00 6.60
CA MET A 198 -3.69 4.09 7.59
C MET A 198 -2.85 3.76 8.82
N SER A 199 -3.00 2.54 9.35
CA SER A 199 -2.25 2.11 10.53
C SER A 199 -0.74 2.06 10.28
N ALA A 200 -0.34 1.55 9.10
CA ALA A 200 1.07 1.47 8.71
C ALA A 200 1.70 2.86 8.51
N TYR A 201 1.07 3.74 7.73
CA TYR A 201 1.56 5.11 7.51
C TYR A 201 1.59 5.93 8.80
N LEU A 202 0.62 5.74 9.70
CA LEU A 202 0.65 6.37 11.01
C LEU A 202 1.87 5.91 11.82
N ALA A 203 2.17 4.60 11.84
CA ALA A 203 3.34 4.06 12.55
C ALA A 203 4.66 4.57 11.96
N PHE A 204 4.84 4.48 10.64
CA PHE A 204 6.05 4.99 10.00
C PHE A 204 6.18 6.50 10.10
N GLY A 205 5.08 7.25 10.05
CA GLY A 205 5.08 8.70 10.26
C GLY A 205 5.52 9.07 11.68
N MET A 206 5.05 8.33 12.69
CA MET A 206 5.53 8.50 14.07
C MET A 206 7.00 8.14 14.22
N ILE A 207 7.45 7.01 13.67
CA ILE A 207 8.86 6.61 13.72
C ILE A 207 9.75 7.66 13.04
N ALA A 208 9.38 8.11 11.85
CA ALA A 208 10.11 9.16 11.14
C ALA A 208 10.16 10.47 11.93
N SER A 209 9.07 10.85 12.61
CA SER A 209 9.03 12.05 13.47
C SER A 209 10.02 11.93 14.63
N LEU A 210 10.07 10.76 15.27
CA LEU A 210 10.96 10.47 16.39
C LEU A 210 12.43 10.41 15.94
N GLN A 211 12.69 10.01 14.70
CA GLN A 211 14.02 10.06 14.08
C GLN A 211 14.46 11.46 13.64
N GLY A 212 13.58 12.47 13.71
CA GLY A 212 13.84 13.81 13.18
C GLY A 212 13.69 13.94 11.66
N ASN A 213 13.20 12.90 10.98
CA ASN A 213 12.92 12.88 9.54
C ASN A 213 11.54 13.49 9.23
N PHE A 214 11.37 14.78 9.56
CA PHE A 214 10.07 15.46 9.56
C PHE A 214 9.42 15.57 8.18
N GLY A 215 10.19 15.61 7.10
CA GLY A 215 9.65 15.58 5.74
C GLY A 215 9.04 14.22 5.38
N ILE A 216 9.70 13.11 5.75
CA ILE A 216 9.14 11.76 5.57
C ILE A 216 7.89 11.59 6.44
N ALA A 217 7.94 12.07 7.68
CA ALA A 217 6.79 12.05 8.57
C ALA A 217 5.60 12.83 8.01
N ALA A 218 5.82 14.07 7.56
CA ALA A 218 4.83 14.90 6.89
C ALA A 218 4.24 14.22 5.65
N PHE A 219 5.05 13.50 4.87
CA PHE A 219 4.56 12.72 3.73
C PHE A 219 3.63 11.60 4.19
N CYS A 220 4.00 10.85 5.23
CA CYS A 220 3.16 9.79 5.79
C CYS A 220 1.83 10.32 6.33
N PHE A 221 1.85 11.45 7.06
CA PHE A 221 0.63 12.10 7.56
C PHE A 221 -0.23 12.69 6.42
N THR A 222 0.39 13.19 5.35
CA THR A 222 -0.31 13.61 4.13
C THR A 222 -1.04 12.43 3.48
N VAL A 223 -0.39 11.26 3.40
CA VAL A 223 -1.02 10.01 2.93
C VAL A 223 -2.15 9.58 3.85
N LEU A 224 -1.96 9.66 5.18
CA LEU A 224 -2.99 9.34 6.18
C LEU A 224 -4.25 10.19 5.98
N GLY A 225 -4.10 11.50 5.72
CA GLY A 225 -5.22 12.41 5.44
C GLY A 225 -6.01 12.01 4.20
N ALA A 226 -5.33 11.70 3.10
CA ALA A 226 -5.98 11.22 1.87
C ALA A 226 -6.65 9.85 2.05
N LEU A 227 -6.05 8.96 2.85
CA LEU A 227 -6.61 7.66 3.18
C LEU A 227 -7.86 7.75 4.07
N LEU A 228 -7.90 8.69 5.01
CA LEU A 228 -9.08 8.95 5.84
C LEU A 228 -10.30 9.30 4.97
N ALA A 229 -10.11 10.17 3.98
CA ALA A 229 -11.16 10.51 3.02
C ALA A 229 -11.58 9.29 2.18
N TYR A 230 -10.62 8.48 1.70
CA TYR A 230 -10.92 7.26 0.97
C TYR A 230 -11.73 6.25 1.80
N VAL A 231 -11.26 5.97 3.02
CA VAL A 231 -11.86 4.99 3.93
C VAL A 231 -13.28 5.39 4.32
N TRP A 232 -13.55 6.68 4.51
CA TRP A 232 -14.91 7.19 4.76
C TRP A 232 -15.95 6.67 3.75
N PHE A 233 -15.59 6.58 2.47
CA PHE A 233 -16.49 6.09 1.41
C PHE A 233 -16.31 4.61 1.08
N ASN A 234 -15.26 3.97 1.59
CA ASN A 234 -14.91 2.57 1.31
C ASN A 234 -15.26 1.60 2.45
N ILE A 235 -15.51 2.09 3.67
CA ILE A 235 -16.07 1.27 4.76
C ILE A 235 -17.36 0.60 4.27
N PRO A 236 -17.57 -0.70 4.57
CA PRO A 236 -18.73 -1.42 4.08
C PRO A 236 -20.08 -0.74 4.41
N PRO A 237 -21.00 -0.62 3.42
CA PRO A 237 -20.86 -0.99 2.01
C PRO A 237 -20.07 0.05 1.19
N ALA A 238 -19.01 -0.38 0.51
CA ALA A 238 -18.16 0.52 -0.27
C ALA A 238 -18.91 1.21 -1.44
N ARG A 239 -18.67 2.52 -1.61
CA ARG A 239 -19.14 3.29 -2.78
C ARG A 239 -18.20 3.20 -3.98
N PHE A 240 -16.92 3.00 -3.73
CA PHE A 240 -15.89 2.77 -4.73
C PHE A 240 -14.74 1.96 -4.13
N VAL A 241 -13.92 1.35 -4.98
CA VAL A 241 -12.74 0.57 -4.57
C VAL A 241 -11.45 1.22 -5.07
N MET A 242 -10.35 0.96 -4.36
CA MET A 242 -9.07 1.62 -4.58
C MET A 242 -8.52 1.31 -5.97
N GLY A 243 -8.59 0.04 -6.37
CA GLY A 243 -8.07 -0.42 -7.65
C GLY A 243 -6.55 -0.60 -7.61
N ASP A 244 -6.00 -1.04 -8.73
CA ASP A 244 -4.56 -1.23 -8.88
C ASP A 244 -3.83 0.12 -8.76
N VAL A 245 -4.46 1.24 -9.14
CA VAL A 245 -3.90 2.59 -8.97
C VAL A 245 -3.46 2.85 -7.52
N GLY A 246 -4.39 2.72 -6.58
CA GLY A 246 -4.12 3.12 -5.19
C GLY A 246 -3.31 2.07 -4.45
N SER A 247 -3.53 0.79 -4.73
CA SER A 247 -2.80 -0.28 -4.05
C SER A 247 -1.33 -0.33 -4.47
N PHE A 248 -1.00 -0.17 -5.76
CA PHE A 248 0.39 -0.08 -6.19
C PHE A 248 1.05 1.22 -5.72
N SER A 249 0.41 2.38 -5.90
CA SER A 249 0.99 3.66 -5.47
C SER A 249 1.31 3.69 -3.98
N LEU A 250 0.34 3.34 -3.13
CA LEU A 250 0.55 3.40 -1.68
C LEU A 250 1.47 2.30 -1.20
N GLY A 251 1.48 1.13 -1.83
CA GLY A 251 2.38 0.05 -1.46
C GLY A 251 3.83 0.28 -1.90
N THR A 252 4.08 0.87 -3.09
CA THR A 252 5.44 1.25 -3.50
C THR A 252 5.99 2.36 -2.60
N ALA A 253 5.19 3.40 -2.34
CA ALA A 253 5.57 4.49 -1.45
C ALA A 253 5.84 4.01 -0.02
N LEU A 254 5.04 3.09 0.51
CA LEU A 254 5.23 2.53 1.85
C LEU A 254 6.55 1.75 1.96
N GLY A 255 6.87 0.94 0.94
CA GLY A 255 8.15 0.23 0.87
C GLY A 255 9.35 1.19 0.83
N VAL A 256 9.23 2.28 0.08
CA VAL A 256 10.26 3.34 0.04
C VAL A 256 10.41 4.06 1.36
N VAL A 257 9.29 4.41 2.03
CA VAL A 257 9.32 5.04 3.36
C VAL A 257 10.10 4.15 4.33
N ALA A 258 9.80 2.84 4.36
CA ALA A 258 10.47 1.91 5.26
C ALA A 258 11.99 1.80 5.01
N MET A 259 12.43 1.95 3.74
CA MET A 259 13.85 1.98 3.38
C MET A 259 14.52 3.30 3.78
N LEU A 260 13.84 4.44 3.61
CA LEU A 260 14.39 5.75 3.99
C LEU A 260 14.52 5.95 5.50
N THR A 261 13.65 5.33 6.28
CA THR A 261 13.68 5.37 7.75
C THR A 261 14.58 4.27 8.35
N ASP A 262 15.29 3.48 7.53
CA ASP A 262 16.09 2.32 7.93
C ASP A 262 15.32 1.27 8.74
N THR A 263 14.00 1.23 8.58
CA THR A 263 13.08 0.36 9.35
C THR A 263 12.74 -0.95 8.64
N LEU A 264 13.65 -1.47 7.82
CA LEU A 264 13.44 -2.68 7.00
C LEU A 264 12.87 -3.86 7.81
N PHE A 265 13.41 -4.12 9.00
CA PHE A 265 12.98 -5.24 9.85
C PHE A 265 11.66 -4.97 10.59
N LEU A 266 11.25 -3.70 10.74
CA LEU A 266 9.96 -3.35 11.32
C LEU A 266 8.83 -3.43 10.30
N LEU A 267 9.13 -3.29 9.01
CA LEU A 267 8.14 -3.37 7.94
C LEU A 267 7.28 -4.65 7.98
N PRO A 268 7.83 -5.88 8.03
CA PRO A 268 7.00 -7.08 8.11
C PRO A 268 6.21 -7.19 9.43
N ILE A 269 6.62 -6.50 10.49
CA ILE A 269 5.93 -6.47 11.78
C ILE A 269 4.74 -5.52 11.70
N ILE A 270 4.97 -4.27 11.30
CA ILE A 270 3.93 -3.24 11.14
C ILE A 270 2.91 -3.69 10.08
N CYS A 271 3.37 -4.27 8.99
CA CYS A 271 2.55 -4.74 7.87
C CYS A 271 2.22 -6.24 7.96
N LEU A 272 2.20 -6.84 9.17
CA LEU A 272 2.03 -8.29 9.35
C LEU A 272 0.81 -8.84 8.60
N VAL A 273 -0.31 -8.11 8.60
CA VAL A 273 -1.52 -8.53 7.89
C VAL A 273 -1.27 -8.58 6.38
N PHE A 274 -0.63 -7.56 5.78
CA PHE A 274 -0.23 -7.59 4.37
C PHE A 274 0.70 -8.75 4.05
N VAL A 275 1.65 -9.05 4.96
CA VAL A 275 2.58 -10.18 4.82
C VAL A 275 1.83 -11.51 4.88
N ALA A 276 0.91 -11.68 5.81
CA ALA A 276 0.10 -12.90 5.94
C ALA A 276 -0.79 -13.11 4.72
N GLU A 277 -1.38 -12.05 4.20
CA GLU A 277 -2.19 -12.03 2.98
C GLU A 277 -1.38 -12.46 1.75
N ALA A 278 -0.27 -11.79 1.48
CA ALA A 278 0.63 -12.13 0.38
C ALA A 278 1.23 -13.54 0.53
N GLY A 279 1.71 -13.87 1.73
CA GLY A 279 2.32 -15.15 2.07
C GLY A 279 1.35 -16.32 1.91
N SER A 280 0.10 -16.18 2.35
CA SER A 280 -0.93 -17.20 2.15
C SER A 280 -1.20 -17.48 0.68
N SER A 281 -1.20 -16.43 -0.16
CA SER A 281 -1.37 -16.54 -1.61
C SER A 281 -0.18 -17.26 -2.24
N LEU A 282 1.06 -16.91 -1.86
CA LEU A 282 2.28 -17.58 -2.32
C LEU A 282 2.31 -19.05 -1.92
N ILE A 283 2.04 -19.38 -0.65
CA ILE A 283 1.97 -20.75 -0.14
C ILE A 283 0.93 -21.55 -0.92
N GLN A 284 -0.24 -20.97 -1.19
CA GLN A 284 -1.30 -21.63 -1.94
C GLN A 284 -0.89 -21.93 -3.38
N ILE A 285 -0.26 -20.97 -4.08
CA ILE A 285 0.23 -21.15 -5.45
C ILE A 285 1.30 -22.25 -5.48
N PHE A 286 2.25 -22.21 -4.55
CA PHE A 286 3.34 -23.17 -4.48
C PHE A 286 2.84 -24.59 -4.17
N SER A 287 1.92 -24.73 -3.20
CA SER A 287 1.30 -26.02 -2.86
C SER A 287 0.51 -26.60 -4.04
N LYS A 288 -0.23 -25.79 -4.80
CA LYS A 288 -0.89 -26.25 -6.02
C LYS A 288 0.09 -26.68 -7.12
N LYS A 289 1.24 -26.00 -7.24
CA LYS A 289 2.25 -26.31 -8.26
C LYS A 289 3.03 -27.58 -7.94
N ILE A 290 3.35 -27.81 -6.66
CA ILE A 290 4.22 -28.94 -6.23
C ILE A 290 3.40 -30.12 -5.71
N ARG A 291 2.44 -29.87 -4.82
CA ARG A 291 1.66 -30.92 -4.14
C ARG A 291 0.30 -31.17 -4.80
N HIS A 292 -0.08 -30.37 -5.80
CA HIS A 292 -1.38 -30.40 -6.46
C HIS A 292 -2.59 -30.36 -5.50
N ARG A 293 -2.39 -29.83 -4.29
CA ARG A 293 -3.41 -29.72 -3.24
C ARG A 293 -3.47 -28.30 -2.68
N LYS A 294 -4.68 -27.86 -2.32
CA LYS A 294 -4.93 -26.56 -1.67
C LYS A 294 -4.59 -26.65 -0.19
N VAL A 295 -3.94 -25.63 0.35
CA VAL A 295 -3.69 -25.49 1.81
C VAL A 295 -4.85 -24.75 2.46
N PHE A 296 -5.24 -23.62 1.87
CA PHE A 296 -6.40 -22.84 2.29
C PHE A 296 -7.61 -23.13 1.40
N LEU A 297 -8.82 -22.98 1.93
CA LEU A 297 -10.06 -23.12 1.14
C LEU A 297 -10.07 -22.17 -0.08
N SER A 298 -9.68 -20.93 0.17
CA SER A 298 -9.41 -19.88 -0.83
C SER A 298 -8.26 -19.03 -0.31
N ALA A 299 -7.39 -18.55 -1.17
CA ALA A 299 -6.34 -17.59 -0.79
C ALA A 299 -6.62 -16.26 -1.51
N PRO A 300 -6.37 -15.10 -0.87
CA PRO A 300 -5.66 -14.88 0.42
C PRO A 300 -6.45 -15.24 1.70
N VAL A 301 -5.85 -15.04 2.88
CA VAL A 301 -6.43 -15.41 4.19
C VAL A 301 -7.83 -14.81 4.40
N HIS A 302 -8.08 -13.57 3.99
CA HIS A 302 -9.41 -12.98 4.13
C HIS A 302 -10.50 -13.78 3.39
N HIS A 303 -10.20 -14.32 2.19
CA HIS A 303 -11.14 -15.19 1.46
C HIS A 303 -11.22 -16.60 2.07
N HIS A 304 -10.16 -17.07 2.73
CA HIS A 304 -10.24 -18.30 3.52
C HIS A 304 -11.27 -18.15 4.65
N LEU A 305 -11.21 -17.03 5.39
CA LEU A 305 -12.13 -16.74 6.49
C LEU A 305 -13.55 -16.50 6.01
N GLU A 306 -13.74 -15.84 4.86
CA GLU A 306 -15.06 -15.72 4.24
C GLU A 306 -15.63 -17.10 3.88
N ALA A 307 -14.80 -17.98 3.31
CA ALA A 307 -15.21 -19.33 2.93
C ALA A 307 -15.52 -20.25 4.13
N THR A 308 -14.97 -19.97 5.32
CA THR A 308 -15.34 -20.66 6.57
C THR A 308 -16.61 -20.10 7.22
N GLY A 309 -17.21 -19.05 6.65
CA GLY A 309 -18.49 -18.48 7.08
C GLY A 309 -18.39 -17.17 7.85
N TRP A 310 -17.23 -16.51 7.90
CA TRP A 310 -17.13 -15.21 8.55
C TRP A 310 -17.74 -14.10 7.68
N PRO A 311 -18.54 -13.19 8.26
CA PRO A 311 -19.00 -11.99 7.55
C PRO A 311 -17.82 -11.12 7.11
N LYS A 312 -17.90 -10.50 5.93
CA LYS A 312 -16.85 -9.61 5.39
C LYS A 312 -16.47 -8.49 6.36
N THR A 313 -17.47 -7.81 6.91
CA THR A 313 -17.28 -6.74 7.91
C THR A 313 -16.51 -7.25 9.13
N LYS A 314 -16.79 -8.46 9.61
CA LYS A 314 -16.08 -9.08 10.73
C LYS A 314 -14.61 -9.33 10.40
N VAL A 315 -14.29 -9.77 9.18
CA VAL A 315 -12.91 -9.97 8.73
C VAL A 315 -12.18 -8.62 8.64
N THR A 316 -12.74 -7.62 7.95
CA THR A 316 -12.16 -6.28 7.82
C THR A 316 -11.83 -5.68 9.19
N MET A 317 -12.81 -5.61 10.10
CA MET A 317 -12.64 -4.95 11.40
C MET A 317 -11.63 -5.67 12.29
N ARG A 318 -11.58 -7.01 12.26
CA ARG A 318 -10.58 -7.76 13.03
C ARG A 318 -9.18 -7.60 12.47
N PHE A 319 -9.04 -7.55 11.14
CA PHE A 319 -7.74 -7.32 10.52
C PHE A 319 -7.23 -5.91 10.80
N TRP A 320 -8.11 -4.91 10.87
CA TRP A 320 -7.75 -3.57 11.34
C TRP A 320 -7.20 -3.59 12.76
N ILE A 321 -7.89 -4.25 13.69
CA ILE A 321 -7.42 -4.37 15.08
C ILE A 321 -6.02 -5.02 15.13
N VAL A 322 -5.83 -6.13 14.41
CA VAL A 322 -4.51 -6.78 14.33
C VAL A 322 -3.46 -5.84 13.75
N GLY A 323 -3.78 -5.15 12.64
CA GLY A 323 -2.88 -4.17 12.02
C GLY A 323 -2.50 -3.01 12.95
N GLN A 324 -3.45 -2.51 13.74
CA GLN A 324 -3.21 -1.44 14.73
C GLN A 324 -2.33 -1.93 15.89
N VAL A 325 -2.57 -3.14 16.42
CA VAL A 325 -1.72 -3.75 17.45
C VAL A 325 -0.30 -3.96 16.92
N CYS A 326 -0.16 -4.46 15.70
CA CYS A 326 1.12 -4.63 15.02
C CYS A 326 1.84 -3.29 14.78
N ALA A 327 1.11 -2.24 14.41
CA ALA A 327 1.63 -0.88 14.27
C ALA A 327 2.20 -0.35 15.60
N VAL A 328 1.45 -0.48 16.70
CA VAL A 328 1.91 -0.10 18.04
C VAL A 328 3.14 -0.91 18.45
N LEU A 329 3.13 -2.23 18.24
CA LEU A 329 4.28 -3.09 18.50
C LEU A 329 5.52 -2.66 17.70
N GLY A 330 5.34 -2.29 16.43
CA GLY A 330 6.42 -1.77 15.59
C GLY A 330 7.02 -0.47 16.13
N ILE A 331 6.21 0.43 16.67
CA ILE A 331 6.69 1.68 17.31
C ILE A 331 7.45 1.36 18.59
N ILE A 332 6.96 0.44 19.42
CA ILE A 332 7.66 -0.01 20.64
C ILE A 332 9.04 -0.56 20.26
N LEU A 333 9.10 -1.42 19.24
CA LEU A 333 10.36 -1.98 18.75
C LEU A 333 11.28 -0.93 18.14
N ALA A 334 10.73 0.12 17.50
CA ALA A 334 11.53 1.24 17.02
C ALA A 334 12.22 1.97 18.19
N LEU A 335 11.47 2.25 19.26
CA LEU A 335 11.95 2.92 20.47
C LEU A 335 13.02 2.10 21.21
N THR A 336 12.88 0.77 21.26
CA THR A 336 13.81 -0.10 21.99
C THR A 336 14.94 -0.65 21.12
N GLY A 337 14.76 -0.70 19.79
CA GLY A 337 15.62 -1.43 18.86
C GLY A 337 16.78 -0.65 18.27
N GLY A 338 17.02 0.58 18.74
CA GLY A 338 18.10 1.45 18.26
C GLY A 338 17.79 2.23 16.98
N TYR A 339 16.51 2.31 16.57
CA TYR A 339 16.07 3.07 15.40
C TYR A 339 16.00 4.58 15.64
N ILE A 340 15.88 4.98 16.90
CA ILE A 340 15.77 6.37 17.34
C ILE A 340 17.01 6.65 18.17
N LYS A 341 17.87 7.57 17.69
CA LYS A 341 19.18 7.90 18.27
C LYS A 341 19.15 9.24 18.99
#